data_AF-A0A938NNN9-F1
#
_entry.id   AF-A0A938NNN9-F1
#
_cell.length_a   1.000
_cell.length_b   1.000
_cell.length_c   1.000
_cell.angle_alpha   90.00
_cell.angle_beta   90.00
_cell.angle_gamma   90.00
#
_symmetry.space_group_name_H-M   'P 1'
#
loop_
_entity.id
_entity.type
_entity.pdbx_description
1 polymer ?
#
loop_
_entity_poly.entity_id
_entity_poly.type
_entity_poly.pdbx_seq_one_letter_code
_entity_poly.pdbx_strand_id
1 'polypeptide(L)'
;LRDFITWAVKNYPAERYALIVADHGFGWQGIVIDNTNYQRTISLKQLRQAIEESQVHFDLLGLDACTMQMIEVAHELRNSNVDILVGSEDDGTTWPFAEILQSIMQNPGMSAEEIGRTIVDRYNSSHPQEKNITLSVLKLRNIESLTASVKELSLTILSDAPFETIQDSAKVVMERISNTVVYVKNCPDWESARGVSVYFPMAGPMITIPPGLQYFYKSQIVSFAGEALWHDVLTTCYLMNPPSNIPMILHVRNDMKTFNDDKVDLYDLCNRIVNYSTLLP
;
A
#
# COMPACT_ATOMS: atom_id res chain seq x y z
N LEU A 1 12.37 9.78 15.88
CA LEU A 1 12.80 9.48 14.50
C LEU A 1 13.64 10.61 13.90
N ARG A 2 13.13 11.85 13.74
CA ARG A 2 13.91 12.98 13.20
C ARG A 2 15.29 13.13 13.84
N ASP A 3 15.37 13.17 15.17
CA ASP A 3 16.64 13.36 15.87
C ASP A 3 17.64 12.21 15.62
N PHE A 4 17.14 10.98 15.43
CA PHE A 4 17.96 9.83 15.04
C PHE A 4 18.52 10.00 13.62
N ILE A 5 17.69 10.42 12.67
CA ILE A 5 18.12 10.72 11.30
C ILE A 5 19.21 11.81 11.31
N THR A 6 18.96 12.92 12.00
CA THR A 6 19.93 14.02 12.12
C THR A 6 21.24 13.57 12.74
N TRP A 7 21.17 12.75 13.80
CA TRP A 7 22.37 12.18 14.42
C TRP A 7 23.12 11.26 13.45
N ALA A 8 22.43 10.39 12.72
CA ALA A 8 23.05 9.44 11.79
C ALA A 8 23.79 10.17 10.66
N VAL A 9 23.13 11.12 9.99
CA VAL A 9 23.72 11.93 8.91
C VAL A 9 24.91 12.77 9.40
N LYS A 10 24.83 13.32 10.62
CA LYS A 10 25.92 14.10 11.20
C LYS A 10 27.17 13.24 11.47
N ASN A 11 27.01 12.01 11.94
CA ASN A 11 28.13 11.15 12.31
C ASN A 11 28.64 10.28 11.15
N TYR A 12 27.78 10.01 10.17
CA TYR A 12 28.07 9.14 9.02
C TYR A 12 27.59 9.80 7.72
N PRO A 13 28.24 10.91 7.30
CA PRO A 13 27.85 11.60 6.07
C PRO A 13 28.08 10.72 4.84
N ALA A 14 27.06 10.67 3.97
CA ALA A 14 27.05 9.96 2.70
C ALA A 14 26.33 10.78 1.61
N GLU A 15 26.58 10.44 0.34
CA GLU A 15 25.91 11.06 -0.82
C GLU A 15 24.47 10.57 -1.00
N ARG A 16 24.17 9.36 -0.52
CA ARG A 16 22.88 8.67 -0.69
C ARG A 16 22.49 8.01 0.63
N TYR A 17 21.20 8.04 0.97
CA TYR A 17 20.69 7.45 2.21
C TYR A 17 19.53 6.50 1.93
N ALA A 18 19.53 5.39 2.65
CA ALA A 18 18.35 4.54 2.81
C ALA A 18 17.92 4.57 4.28
N LEU A 19 16.62 4.67 4.52
CA LEU A 19 16.03 4.57 5.85
C LEU A 19 15.22 3.28 5.94
N ILE A 20 15.49 2.45 6.93
CA ILE A 20 14.66 1.28 7.26
C ILE A 20 13.95 1.55 8.58
N VAL A 21 12.62 1.44 8.58
CA VAL A 21 11.78 1.51 9.77
C VAL A 21 11.17 0.13 9.99
N ALA A 22 11.50 -0.50 11.11
CA ALA A 22 11.15 -1.89 11.39
C ALA A 22 10.46 -2.02 12.74
N ASP A 23 9.29 -2.65 12.77
CA ASP A 23 8.49 -3.03 13.95
C ASP A 23 7.14 -3.63 13.45
N HIS A 24 6.08 -3.59 14.25
CA HIS A 24 4.70 -3.78 13.84
C HIS A 24 4.23 -2.70 12.85
N GLY A 25 3.46 -3.14 11.87
CA GLY A 25 2.79 -2.30 10.89
C GLY A 25 1.28 -2.53 10.92
N PHE A 26 0.54 -1.45 10.70
CA PHE A 26 -0.93 -1.44 10.73
C PHE A 26 -1.48 -0.69 9.50
N GLY A 27 -0.71 -0.66 8.41
CA GLY A 27 -1.05 0.02 7.17
C GLY A 27 -1.37 1.50 7.38
N TRP A 28 -2.57 1.91 6.96
CA TRP A 28 -3.04 3.30 7.11
C TRP A 28 -3.16 3.77 8.57
N GLN A 29 -3.19 2.85 9.55
CA GLN A 29 -3.33 3.18 10.97
C GLN A 29 -1.99 3.58 11.61
N GLY A 30 -0.86 3.27 10.99
CA GLY A 30 0.48 3.65 11.45
C GLY A 30 1.46 2.49 11.48
N ILE A 31 2.63 2.77 12.03
CA ILE A 31 3.78 1.87 12.13
C ILE A 31 4.51 2.12 13.44
N VAL A 32 5.27 1.13 13.94
CA VAL A 32 6.08 1.21 15.18
C VAL A 32 5.24 1.40 16.42
N ILE A 33 5.23 0.41 17.32
CA ILE A 33 4.43 0.43 18.54
C ILE A 33 5.30 0.74 19.77
N ASP A 34 4.98 1.82 20.47
CA ASP A 34 5.62 2.15 21.74
C ASP A 34 4.85 1.52 22.91
N ASN A 35 5.29 0.33 23.30
CA ASN A 35 4.74 -0.40 24.46
C ASN A 35 4.95 0.34 25.80
N THR A 36 5.83 1.35 25.85
CA THR A 36 6.05 2.16 27.06
C THR A 36 5.15 3.40 27.13
N ASN A 37 4.43 3.70 26.04
CA ASN A 37 3.60 4.90 25.90
C ASN A 37 2.20 4.55 25.37
N TYR A 38 1.41 3.83 26.17
CA TYR A 38 0.03 3.46 25.83
C TYR A 38 -0.13 2.73 24.49
N GLN A 39 0.87 1.94 24.08
CA GLN A 39 0.86 1.23 22.80
C GLN A 39 0.66 2.18 21.60
N ARG A 40 1.13 3.41 21.73
CA ARG A 40 0.98 4.43 20.70
C ARG A 40 1.81 4.05 19.48
N THR A 41 1.21 4.16 18.30
CA THR A 41 1.92 4.03 17.03
C THR A 41 2.47 5.36 16.52
N ILE A 42 3.50 5.32 15.67
CA ILE A 42 3.83 6.45 14.81
C ILE A 42 2.76 6.51 13.71
N SER A 43 1.98 7.58 13.67
CA SER A 43 1.04 7.77 12.56
C SER A 43 1.80 8.07 11.27
N LEU A 44 1.21 7.76 10.12
CA LEU A 44 1.85 8.03 8.81
C LEU A 44 2.22 9.51 8.62
N LYS A 45 1.36 10.42 9.10
CA LYS A 45 1.63 11.86 9.15
C LYS A 45 2.87 12.21 9.98
N GLN A 46 3.05 11.57 11.13
CA GLN A 46 4.22 11.78 11.98
C GLN A 46 5.50 11.19 11.35
N LEU A 47 5.38 10.04 10.67
CA LEU A 47 6.48 9.46 9.90
C LEU A 47 6.93 10.41 8.78
N ARG A 48 5.99 10.88 7.95
CA ARG A 48 6.27 11.88 6.92
C ARG A 48 6.90 13.14 7.49
N GLN A 49 6.30 13.72 8.53
CA GLN A 49 6.79 14.93 9.17
C GLN A 49 8.24 14.75 9.68
N ALA A 50 8.56 13.61 10.30
CA ALA A 50 9.90 13.34 10.78
C ALA A 50 10.94 13.25 9.64
N ILE A 51 10.54 12.71 8.47
CA ILE A 51 11.37 12.66 7.27
C ILE A 51 11.56 14.07 6.70
N GLU A 52 10.48 14.82 6.48
CA GLU A 52 10.53 16.18 5.94
C GLU A 52 11.35 17.13 6.84
N GLU A 53 11.12 17.11 8.15
CA GLU A 53 11.85 17.94 9.13
C GLU A 53 13.32 17.57 9.27
N SER A 54 13.72 16.35 8.89
CA SER A 54 15.14 15.97 8.89
C SER A 54 15.93 16.70 7.80
N GLN A 55 15.24 17.21 6.77
CA GLN A 55 15.83 17.81 5.57
C GLN A 55 16.78 16.88 4.80
N VAL A 56 16.69 15.57 5.07
CA VAL A 56 17.44 14.53 4.37
C VAL A 56 16.61 13.99 3.22
N HIS A 57 17.26 13.77 2.09
CA HIS A 57 16.72 13.00 0.98
C HIS A 57 17.09 11.53 1.15
N PHE A 58 16.12 10.63 1.00
CA PHE A 58 16.31 9.20 1.03
C PHE A 58 15.98 8.59 -0.33
N ASP A 59 16.97 7.97 -0.97
CA ASP A 59 16.73 7.26 -2.22
C ASP A 59 15.79 6.05 -1.99
N LEU A 60 15.79 5.48 -0.78
CA LEU A 60 14.94 4.35 -0.40
C LEU A 60 14.43 4.46 1.03
N LEU A 61 13.13 4.22 1.21
CA LEU A 61 12.49 3.93 2.48
C LEU A 61 12.02 2.47 2.48
N GLY A 62 12.56 1.67 3.40
CA GLY A 62 12.07 0.32 3.67
C GLY A 62 11.19 0.33 4.91
N LEU A 63 9.97 -0.18 4.79
CA LEU A 63 9.06 -0.40 5.91
C LEU A 63 9.01 -1.90 6.19
N ASP A 64 9.93 -2.38 7.02
CA ASP A 64 10.00 -3.78 7.48
C ASP A 64 8.96 -4.01 8.58
N ALA A 65 7.70 -3.99 8.15
CA ALA A 65 6.52 -4.06 8.99
C ALA A 65 5.31 -4.53 8.16
N CYS A 66 4.35 -5.18 8.83
CA CYS A 66 3.16 -5.75 8.19
C CYS A 66 2.33 -4.69 7.45
N THR A 67 1.76 -5.06 6.30
CA THR A 67 0.75 -4.26 5.57
C THR A 67 1.17 -2.83 5.18
N MET A 68 2.47 -2.56 5.08
CA MET A 68 2.96 -1.21 4.77
C MET A 68 2.96 -0.89 3.26
N GLN A 69 2.69 -1.86 2.39
CA GLN A 69 2.56 -1.67 0.95
C GLN A 69 1.12 -1.36 0.52
N MET A 70 0.48 -0.45 1.26
CA MET A 70 -0.85 0.06 0.95
C MET A 70 -0.76 1.36 0.15
N ILE A 71 -1.70 1.59 -0.76
CA ILE A 71 -1.79 2.85 -1.50
C ILE A 71 -2.01 4.04 -0.54
N GLU A 72 -2.69 3.85 0.58
CA GLU A 72 -2.87 4.86 1.63
C GLU A 72 -1.55 5.28 2.27
N VAL A 73 -0.67 4.30 2.52
CA VAL A 73 0.67 4.53 3.08
C VAL A 73 1.51 5.29 2.06
N ALA A 74 1.59 4.77 0.84
CA ALA A 74 2.36 5.39 -0.23
C ALA A 74 1.85 6.80 -0.56
N HIS A 75 0.53 7.01 -0.54
CA HIS A 75 -0.08 8.31 -0.77
C HIS A 75 0.28 9.30 0.34
N GLU A 76 0.20 8.91 1.62
CA GLU A 76 0.62 9.83 2.68
C GLU A 76 2.10 10.18 2.54
N LEU A 77 2.96 9.26 2.10
CA LEU A 77 4.40 9.47 1.93
C LEU A 77 4.81 10.08 0.58
N ARG A 78 3.89 10.27 -0.38
CA ARG A 78 4.21 10.63 -1.79
C ARG A 78 5.02 11.92 -1.98
N ASN A 79 4.84 12.87 -1.07
CA ASN A 79 5.53 14.17 -1.07
C ASN A 79 6.62 14.27 0.00
N SER A 80 6.98 13.14 0.63
CA SER A 80 8.17 13.08 1.47
C SER A 80 9.43 13.14 0.60
N ASN A 81 10.58 13.48 1.19
CA ASN A 81 11.87 13.48 0.50
C ASN A 81 12.39 12.04 0.27
N VAL A 82 11.58 11.19 -0.37
CA VAL A 82 11.83 9.77 -0.59
C VAL A 82 11.50 9.38 -2.03
N ASP A 83 12.38 8.63 -2.69
CA ASP A 83 12.17 8.18 -4.07
C ASP A 83 11.48 6.80 -4.18
N ILE A 84 12.03 5.80 -3.47
CA ILE A 84 11.59 4.40 -3.53
C ILE A 84 11.01 3.96 -2.19
N LEU A 85 9.89 3.24 -2.23
CA LEU A 85 9.30 2.57 -1.07
C LEU A 85 9.37 1.04 -1.24
N VAL A 86 9.78 0.34 -0.19
CA VAL A 86 9.76 -1.13 -0.10
C VAL A 86 8.91 -1.56 1.09
N GLY A 87 8.00 -2.51 0.89
CA GLY A 87 7.09 -2.99 1.93
C GLY A 87 6.28 -4.21 1.50
N SER A 88 5.50 -4.75 2.45
CA SER A 88 4.61 -5.92 2.28
C SER A 88 3.14 -5.52 2.21
N GLU A 89 2.36 -6.18 1.36
CA GLU A 89 0.90 -6.04 1.31
C GLU A 89 0.22 -6.78 2.46
N ASP A 90 0.82 -7.89 2.89
CA ASP A 90 0.36 -8.80 3.94
C ASP A 90 1.24 -8.71 5.20
N ASP A 91 0.90 -9.54 6.19
CA ASP A 91 1.78 -9.87 7.30
C ASP A 91 3.09 -10.53 6.83
N GLY A 92 4.14 -10.34 7.60
CA GLY A 92 5.46 -10.86 7.28
C GLY A 92 6.35 -11.03 8.50
N THR A 93 7.55 -11.53 8.24
CA THR A 93 8.62 -11.69 9.22
C THR A 93 9.71 -10.65 8.96
N THR A 94 10.64 -10.52 9.90
CA THR A 94 11.78 -9.61 9.78
C THR A 94 12.64 -9.92 8.56
N TRP A 95 13.11 -8.88 7.88
CA TRP A 95 13.97 -9.05 6.71
C TRP A 95 15.37 -9.61 7.07
N PRO A 96 15.99 -10.43 6.20
CA PRO A 96 17.32 -11.00 6.40
C PRO A 96 18.42 -9.94 6.21
N PHE A 97 18.57 -9.03 7.20
CA PHE A 97 19.43 -7.85 7.10
C PHE A 97 20.91 -8.19 6.86
N ALA A 98 21.41 -9.29 7.41
CA ALA A 98 22.81 -9.67 7.20
C ALA A 98 23.10 -9.96 5.71
N GLU A 99 22.20 -10.70 5.05
CA GLU A 99 22.29 -11.07 3.64
C GLU A 99 22.02 -9.88 2.72
N ILE A 100 21.10 -9.00 3.10
CA ILE A 100 20.82 -7.75 2.39
C ILE A 100 22.05 -6.83 2.44
N LEU A 101 22.59 -6.56 3.64
CA LEU A 101 23.76 -5.70 3.82
C LEU A 101 24.99 -6.30 3.13
N GLN A 102 25.20 -7.62 3.20
CA GLN A 102 26.28 -8.28 2.46
C GLN A 102 26.17 -8.04 0.95
N SER A 103 24.96 -8.10 0.39
CA SER A 103 24.73 -7.89 -1.04
C SER A 103 25.05 -6.44 -1.44
N ILE A 104 24.68 -5.46 -0.61
CA ILE A 104 24.98 -4.04 -0.83
C ILE A 104 26.49 -3.78 -0.70
N MET A 105 27.16 -4.35 0.30
CA MET A 105 28.61 -4.20 0.50
C MET A 105 29.43 -4.77 -0.67
N GLN A 106 28.94 -5.84 -1.32
CA GLN A 106 29.59 -6.43 -2.48
C GLN A 106 29.39 -5.62 -3.77
N ASN A 107 28.34 -4.80 -3.84
CA ASN A 107 28.08 -3.90 -4.96
C ASN A 107 27.57 -2.54 -4.47
N PRO A 108 28.46 -1.66 -3.94
CA PRO A 108 28.05 -0.38 -3.37
C PRO A 108 27.51 0.62 -4.42
N GLY A 109 27.67 0.31 -5.71
CA GLY A 109 27.16 1.12 -6.83
C GLY A 109 25.69 0.89 -7.16
N MET A 110 24.99 -0.01 -6.47
CA MET A 110 23.56 -0.25 -6.71
C MET A 110 22.75 1.05 -6.63
N SER A 111 21.82 1.21 -7.57
CA SER A 111 20.73 2.18 -7.51
C SER A 111 19.72 1.81 -6.41
N ALA A 112 18.88 2.74 -5.99
CA ALA A 112 17.83 2.46 -5.02
C ALA A 112 16.85 1.37 -5.48
N GLU A 113 16.53 1.32 -6.78
CA GLU A 113 15.71 0.25 -7.35
C GLU A 113 16.41 -1.12 -7.22
N GLU A 114 17.71 -1.21 -7.49
CA GLU A 114 18.48 -2.46 -7.33
C GLU A 114 18.59 -2.88 -5.86
N ILE A 115 18.75 -1.93 -4.93
CA ILE A 115 18.71 -2.20 -3.49
C ILE A 115 17.33 -2.75 -3.09
N GLY A 116 16.25 -2.09 -3.53
CA GLY A 116 14.88 -2.56 -3.26
C GLY A 116 14.62 -3.97 -3.80
N ARG A 117 15.07 -4.26 -5.03
CA ARG A 117 14.99 -5.61 -5.62
C ARG A 117 15.78 -6.63 -4.81
N THR A 118 16.96 -6.25 -4.34
CA THR A 118 17.80 -7.09 -3.48
C THR A 118 17.09 -7.43 -2.18
N ILE A 119 16.42 -6.46 -1.55
CA ILE A 119 15.61 -6.70 -0.34
C ILE A 119 14.52 -7.73 -0.63
N VAL A 120 13.71 -7.51 -1.68
CA VAL A 120 12.65 -8.43 -2.10
C VAL A 120 13.18 -9.84 -2.39
N ASP A 121 14.29 -9.94 -3.12
CA ASP A 121 14.87 -11.23 -3.50
C ASP A 121 15.41 -11.99 -2.30
N ARG A 122 16.11 -11.30 -1.39
CA ARG A 122 16.66 -11.93 -0.18
C ARG A 122 15.56 -12.36 0.77
N TYR A 123 14.56 -11.52 1.00
CA TYR A 123 13.42 -11.84 1.85
C TYR A 123 12.61 -13.04 1.34
N ASN A 124 12.37 -13.11 0.03
CA ASN A 124 11.67 -14.26 -0.56
C ASN A 124 12.54 -15.54 -0.47
N SER A 125 13.85 -15.41 -0.72
CA SER A 125 14.77 -16.56 -0.67
C SER A 125 14.99 -17.11 0.74
N SER A 126 14.89 -16.28 1.78
CA SER A 126 15.02 -16.73 3.18
C SER A 126 13.79 -17.50 3.68
N HIS A 127 12.68 -17.49 2.93
CA HIS A 127 11.42 -18.05 3.35
C HIS A 127 10.78 -18.97 2.29
N PRO A 128 11.49 -20.01 1.81
CA PRO A 128 11.04 -20.84 0.69
C PRO A 128 9.79 -21.70 0.98
N GLN A 129 9.38 -21.80 2.24
CA GLN A 129 8.22 -22.60 2.68
C GLN A 129 7.05 -21.74 3.17
N GLU A 130 7.22 -20.42 3.26
CA GLU A 130 6.14 -19.54 3.72
C GLU A 130 5.13 -19.28 2.60
N LYS A 131 3.86 -19.18 3.00
CA LYS A 131 2.71 -19.11 2.09
C LYS A 131 1.98 -17.76 2.13
N ASN A 132 2.49 -16.80 2.86
CA ASN A 132 1.85 -15.49 3.02
C ASN A 132 2.85 -14.33 2.85
N ILE A 133 4.00 -14.59 2.22
CA ILE A 133 4.99 -13.55 1.97
C ILE A 133 4.63 -12.76 0.72
N THR A 134 4.52 -11.45 0.90
CA THR A 134 4.48 -10.46 -0.18
C THR A 134 5.57 -9.43 0.04
N LEU A 135 6.25 -9.00 -1.02
CA LEU A 135 7.10 -7.82 -0.95
C LEU A 135 7.25 -7.17 -2.31
N SER A 136 7.21 -5.85 -2.34
CA SER A 136 7.37 -5.10 -3.59
C SER A 136 8.11 -3.79 -3.40
N VAL A 137 8.49 -3.21 -4.55
CA VAL A 137 9.23 -1.96 -4.68
C VAL A 137 8.38 -1.02 -5.53
N LEU A 138 8.08 0.18 -5.02
CA LEU A 138 7.34 1.20 -5.76
C LEU A 138 8.06 2.55 -5.82
N LYS A 139 7.72 3.33 -6.85
CA LYS A 139 8.18 4.70 -7.07
C LYS A 139 7.20 5.70 -6.48
N LEU A 140 7.58 6.41 -5.42
CA LEU A 140 6.69 7.35 -4.74
C LEU A 140 6.26 8.52 -5.65
N ARG A 141 7.15 8.98 -6.53
CA ARG A 141 6.84 10.01 -7.54
C ARG A 141 5.66 9.68 -8.46
N ASN A 142 5.28 8.41 -8.58
CA ASN A 142 4.16 7.98 -9.43
C ASN A 142 2.83 7.91 -8.68
N ILE A 143 2.84 8.02 -7.34
CA ILE A 143 1.66 7.80 -6.49
C ILE A 143 0.59 8.88 -6.67
N GLU A 144 0.97 10.13 -6.97
CA GLU A 144 0.00 11.18 -7.28
C GLU A 144 -0.85 10.81 -8.51
N SER A 145 -0.21 10.34 -9.57
CA SER A 145 -0.88 9.88 -10.80
C SER A 145 -1.74 8.63 -10.58
N LEU A 146 -1.25 7.67 -9.78
CA LEU A 146 -2.04 6.49 -9.39
C LEU A 146 -3.26 6.87 -8.53
N THR A 147 -3.11 7.80 -7.59
CA THR A 147 -4.22 8.30 -6.77
C THR A 147 -5.26 8.97 -7.65
N ALA A 148 -4.83 9.79 -8.62
CA ALA A 148 -5.73 10.43 -9.57
C ALA A 148 -6.52 9.41 -10.41
N SER A 149 -5.91 8.31 -10.87
CA SER A 149 -6.67 7.29 -11.60
C SER A 149 -7.67 6.54 -10.70
N VAL A 150 -7.33 6.30 -9.42
CA VAL A 150 -8.30 5.72 -8.47
C VAL A 150 -9.45 6.68 -8.19
N LYS A 151 -9.17 7.99 -8.17
CA LYS A 151 -10.21 9.02 -8.07
C LYS A 151 -11.19 8.97 -9.24
N GLU A 152 -10.67 8.87 -10.47
CA GLU A 152 -11.52 8.76 -11.67
C GLU A 152 -12.36 7.47 -11.63
N LEU A 153 -11.76 6.33 -11.27
CA LEU A 153 -12.52 5.09 -11.04
C LEU A 153 -13.62 5.30 -9.99
N SER A 154 -13.30 5.94 -8.87
CA SER A 154 -14.26 6.24 -7.80
C SER A 154 -15.41 7.13 -8.29
N LEU A 155 -15.12 8.15 -9.09
CA LEU A 155 -16.12 9.01 -9.71
C LEU A 155 -17.07 8.22 -10.61
N THR A 156 -16.55 7.35 -11.47
CA THR A 156 -17.40 6.51 -12.33
C THR A 156 -18.30 5.57 -11.53
N ILE A 157 -17.81 5.06 -10.40
CA ILE A 157 -18.61 4.22 -9.51
C ILE A 157 -19.72 5.05 -8.85
N LEU A 158 -19.37 6.20 -8.28
CA LEU A 158 -20.28 7.08 -7.54
C LEU A 158 -21.33 7.74 -8.44
N SER A 159 -21.02 7.98 -9.71
CA SER A 159 -21.96 8.56 -10.68
C SER A 159 -22.89 7.54 -11.33
N ASP A 160 -22.86 6.27 -10.90
CA ASP A 160 -23.60 5.15 -11.52
C ASP A 160 -23.32 5.06 -13.04
N ALA A 161 -22.06 5.20 -13.44
CA ALA A 161 -21.68 5.15 -14.85
C ALA A 161 -21.93 3.75 -15.45
N PRO A 162 -22.10 3.64 -16.78
CA PRO A 162 -22.18 2.34 -17.45
C PRO A 162 -20.98 1.45 -17.13
N PHE A 163 -21.21 0.13 -17.07
CA PHE A 163 -20.15 -0.83 -16.71
C PHE A 163 -18.89 -0.73 -17.56
N GLU A 164 -19.02 -0.50 -18.87
CA GLU A 164 -17.88 -0.31 -19.76
C GLU A 164 -16.99 0.88 -19.34
N THR A 165 -17.59 1.98 -18.89
CA THR A 165 -16.86 3.17 -18.40
C THR A 165 -16.11 2.88 -17.10
N ILE A 166 -16.71 2.09 -16.20
CA ILE A 166 -16.05 1.65 -14.96
C ILE A 166 -14.88 0.70 -15.28
N GLN A 167 -15.09 -0.23 -16.22
CA GLN A 167 -14.06 -1.16 -16.70
C GLN A 167 -12.89 -0.41 -17.32
N ASP A 168 -13.14 0.59 -18.16
CA ASP A 168 -12.07 1.40 -18.77
C ASP A 168 -11.28 2.19 -17.72
N SER A 169 -11.95 2.76 -16.72
CA SER A 169 -11.28 3.44 -15.61
C SER A 169 -10.44 2.47 -14.77
N ALA A 170 -10.92 1.24 -14.55
CA ALA A 170 -10.16 0.19 -13.87
C ALA A 170 -8.91 -0.24 -14.66
N LYS A 171 -8.97 -0.31 -16.00
CA LYS A 171 -7.78 -0.56 -16.85
C LYS A 171 -6.72 0.52 -16.67
N VAL A 172 -7.13 1.80 -16.57
CA VAL A 172 -6.20 2.91 -16.34
C VAL A 172 -5.51 2.76 -14.98
N VAL A 173 -6.24 2.37 -13.93
CA VAL A 173 -5.63 2.09 -12.61
C VAL A 173 -4.59 0.97 -12.72
N MET A 174 -4.91 -0.13 -13.42
CA MET A 174 -3.96 -1.25 -13.64
C MET A 174 -2.68 -0.79 -14.35
N GLU A 175 -2.80 0.05 -15.39
CA GLU A 175 -1.66 0.63 -16.10
C GLU A 175 -0.81 1.51 -15.17
N ARG A 176 -1.46 2.34 -14.32
CA ARG A 176 -0.75 3.19 -13.35
C ARG A 176 -0.04 2.37 -12.28
N ILE A 177 -0.62 1.27 -11.81
CA ILE A 177 0.05 0.33 -10.90
C ILE A 177 1.28 -0.26 -11.57
N SER A 178 1.17 -0.70 -12.82
CA SER A 178 2.27 -1.32 -13.58
C SER A 178 3.45 -0.37 -13.81
N ASN A 179 3.17 0.94 -13.88
CA ASN A 179 4.20 1.99 -13.94
C ASN A 179 4.77 2.37 -12.55
N THR A 180 4.04 2.09 -11.48
CA THR A 180 4.37 2.50 -10.11
C THR A 180 5.16 1.42 -9.38
N VAL A 181 4.73 0.16 -9.46
CA VAL A 181 5.40 -0.99 -8.86
C VAL A 181 6.44 -1.53 -9.83
N VAL A 182 7.71 -1.39 -9.49
CA VAL A 182 8.84 -1.74 -10.36
C VAL A 182 9.37 -3.15 -10.13
N TYR A 183 9.01 -3.75 -9.00
CA TYR A 183 9.37 -5.12 -8.67
C TYR A 183 8.44 -5.70 -7.61
N VAL A 184 8.09 -6.97 -7.74
CA VAL A 184 7.28 -7.70 -6.78
C VAL A 184 7.68 -9.18 -6.79
N LYS A 185 7.75 -9.79 -5.62
CA LYS A 185 7.77 -11.25 -5.48
C LYS A 185 6.87 -11.64 -4.34
N ASN A 186 5.94 -12.54 -4.66
CA ASN A 186 4.97 -13.09 -3.74
C ASN A 186 5.14 -14.61 -3.67
N CYS A 187 4.68 -15.19 -2.57
CA CYS A 187 4.49 -16.64 -2.47
C CYS A 187 3.36 -17.13 -3.41
N PRO A 188 3.28 -18.45 -3.69
CA PRO A 188 2.28 -19.04 -4.59
C PRO A 188 0.81 -18.66 -4.28
N ASP A 189 0.51 -18.54 -3.00
CA ASP A 189 -0.80 -18.14 -2.46
C ASP A 189 -1.23 -16.71 -2.85
N TRP A 190 -0.32 -15.90 -3.37
CA TRP A 190 -0.50 -14.49 -3.74
C TRP A 190 0.04 -14.18 -5.15
N GLU A 191 0.06 -15.17 -6.05
CA GLU A 191 0.57 -15.01 -7.43
C GLU A 191 -0.12 -13.92 -8.27
N SER A 192 -1.39 -13.65 -7.99
CA SER A 192 -2.15 -12.59 -8.69
C SER A 192 -1.88 -11.19 -8.15
N ALA A 193 -1.36 -11.05 -6.92
CA ALA A 193 -1.08 -9.75 -6.33
C ALA A 193 0.09 -9.05 -7.03
N ARG A 194 0.00 -7.73 -7.13
CA ARG A 194 0.92 -6.88 -7.89
C ARG A 194 1.59 -5.81 -7.04
N GLY A 195 1.64 -5.98 -5.72
CA GLY A 195 2.53 -5.19 -4.86
C GLY A 195 1.93 -3.87 -4.39
N VAL A 196 0.60 -3.72 -4.39
CA VAL A 196 -0.03 -2.57 -3.74
C VAL A 196 -1.47 -2.92 -3.35
N SER A 197 -1.75 -2.89 -2.05
CA SER A 197 -3.07 -3.16 -1.51
C SER A 197 -3.84 -1.87 -1.19
N VAL A 198 -5.15 -2.00 -1.01
CA VAL A 198 -6.06 -0.91 -0.62
C VAL A 198 -7.01 -1.40 0.47
N TYR A 199 -7.41 -0.52 1.39
CA TYR A 199 -8.45 -0.83 2.37
C TYR A 199 -9.79 -0.99 1.66
N PHE A 200 -10.38 -2.18 1.75
CA PHE A 200 -11.74 -2.45 1.28
C PHE A 200 -12.32 -3.53 2.19
N PRO A 201 -12.91 -3.19 3.35
CA PRO A 201 -13.45 -4.19 4.25
C PRO A 201 -14.65 -4.90 3.62
N MET A 202 -14.77 -6.21 3.86
CA MET A 202 -15.87 -7.02 3.34
C MET A 202 -17.22 -6.47 3.81
N ALA A 203 -18.17 -6.34 2.89
CA ALA A 203 -19.55 -6.03 3.24
C ALA A 203 -20.22 -7.32 3.74
N GLY A 204 -20.49 -7.40 5.05
CA GLY A 204 -21.21 -8.51 5.63
C GLY A 204 -22.66 -8.60 5.11
N PRO A 205 -23.39 -9.70 5.38
CA PRO A 205 -24.77 -9.90 4.93
C PRO A 205 -25.77 -8.92 5.55
N MET A 206 -25.39 -8.20 6.62
CA MET A 206 -26.14 -7.10 7.19
C MET A 206 -25.48 -5.77 6.82
N ILE A 207 -26.31 -4.73 6.61
CA ILE A 207 -25.90 -3.34 6.34
C ILE A 207 -25.28 -2.71 7.60
N THR A 208 -24.17 -3.28 8.08
CA THR A 208 -23.41 -2.78 9.22
C THR A 208 -22.08 -2.27 8.70
N ILE A 209 -21.87 -0.95 8.81
CA ILE A 209 -20.63 -0.31 8.41
C ILE A 209 -19.51 -0.79 9.37
N PRO A 210 -18.39 -1.29 8.87
CA PRO A 210 -17.26 -1.69 9.70
C PRO A 210 -16.80 -0.54 10.59
N PRO A 211 -16.47 -0.76 11.88
CA PRO A 211 -16.04 0.31 12.78
C PRO A 211 -14.85 1.12 12.25
N GLY A 212 -13.90 0.46 11.57
CA GLY A 212 -12.79 1.09 10.87
C GLY A 212 -13.26 2.17 9.90
N LEU A 213 -14.19 1.81 9.00
CA LEU A 213 -14.79 2.73 8.04
C LEU A 213 -15.65 3.82 8.71
N GLN A 214 -16.46 3.44 9.71
CA GLN A 214 -17.39 4.34 10.37
C GLN A 214 -16.69 5.47 11.16
N TYR A 215 -15.57 5.17 11.81
CA TYR A 215 -14.96 6.08 12.77
C TYR A 215 -13.57 6.59 12.37
N PHE A 216 -12.76 5.79 11.66
CA PHE A 216 -11.32 6.02 11.56
C PHE A 216 -10.81 6.23 10.13
N TYR A 217 -11.37 5.55 9.14
CA TYR A 217 -10.96 5.67 7.74
C TYR A 217 -11.64 6.86 7.07
N LYS A 218 -11.36 8.08 7.53
CA LYS A 218 -11.97 9.32 7.01
C LYS A 218 -10.91 10.25 6.44
N SER A 219 -11.31 11.16 5.55
CA SER A 219 -10.42 12.12 4.87
C SER A 219 -9.56 12.97 5.82
N GLN A 220 -10.02 13.22 7.05
CA GLN A 220 -9.23 13.98 8.04
C GLN A 220 -8.07 13.17 8.61
N ILE A 221 -8.17 11.84 8.59
CA ILE A 221 -7.20 10.91 9.17
C ILE A 221 -6.34 10.30 8.07
N VAL A 222 -6.98 9.80 7.01
CA VAL A 222 -6.37 9.13 5.86
C VAL A 222 -6.56 10.00 4.62
N SER A 223 -5.49 10.68 4.19
CA SER A 223 -5.55 11.66 3.08
C SER A 223 -6.04 11.03 1.77
N PHE A 224 -5.56 9.81 1.47
CA PHE A 224 -6.00 9.03 0.30
C PHE A 224 -7.51 8.81 0.26
N ALA A 225 -8.12 8.48 1.41
CA ALA A 225 -9.54 8.17 1.49
C ALA A 225 -10.43 9.33 1.01
N GLY A 226 -9.99 10.57 1.24
CA GLY A 226 -10.67 11.77 0.74
C GLY A 226 -10.26 12.16 -0.67
N GLU A 227 -8.95 12.22 -0.95
CA GLU A 227 -8.44 12.70 -2.25
C GLU A 227 -8.83 11.78 -3.42
N ALA A 228 -8.87 10.46 -3.17
CA ALA A 228 -9.30 9.47 -4.14
C ALA A 228 -10.82 9.21 -4.12
N LEU A 229 -11.59 9.88 -3.25
CA LEU A 229 -13.02 9.60 -3.00
C LEU A 229 -13.31 8.15 -2.58
N TRP A 230 -12.29 7.45 -2.09
CA TRP A 230 -12.40 6.04 -1.74
C TRP A 230 -13.31 5.83 -0.52
N HIS A 231 -13.30 6.75 0.45
CA HIS A 231 -14.26 6.72 1.55
C HIS A 231 -15.72 6.75 1.06
N ASP A 232 -16.00 7.57 0.05
CA ASP A 232 -17.34 7.73 -0.49
C ASP A 232 -17.78 6.47 -1.24
N VAL A 233 -16.88 5.84 -2.01
CA VAL A 233 -17.13 4.53 -2.64
C VAL A 233 -17.43 3.48 -1.57
N LEU A 234 -16.56 3.36 -0.56
CA LEU A 234 -16.72 2.37 0.50
C LEU A 234 -18.02 2.56 1.28
N THR A 235 -18.41 3.79 1.60
CA THR A 235 -19.67 4.05 2.33
C THR A 235 -20.90 3.81 1.46
N THR A 236 -20.81 4.08 0.16
CA THR A 236 -21.89 3.81 -0.82
C THR A 236 -22.24 2.32 -0.88
N CYS A 237 -21.26 1.43 -0.70
CA CYS A 237 -21.46 -0.01 -0.60
C CYS A 237 -22.38 -0.46 0.55
N TYR A 238 -22.64 0.41 1.54
CA TYR A 238 -23.51 0.13 2.70
C TYR A 238 -24.79 0.96 2.71
N LEU A 239 -25.18 1.58 1.58
CA LEU A 239 -26.47 2.26 1.48
C LEU A 239 -27.61 1.27 1.29
N MET A 240 -28.80 1.62 1.77
CA MET A 240 -30.02 0.82 1.52
C MET A 240 -30.40 0.78 0.03
N ASN A 241 -30.16 1.88 -0.69
CA ASN A 241 -30.43 2.01 -2.13
C ASN A 241 -29.15 2.50 -2.82
N PRO A 242 -28.16 1.62 -3.04
CA PRO A 242 -26.92 2.02 -3.69
C PRO A 242 -27.13 2.19 -5.21
N PRO A 243 -26.23 2.91 -5.90
CA PRO A 243 -26.12 2.91 -7.36
C PRO A 243 -26.19 1.50 -7.97
N SER A 244 -26.72 1.39 -9.21
CA SER A 244 -27.02 0.10 -9.85
C SER A 244 -25.79 -0.79 -10.10
N ASN A 245 -24.62 -0.16 -10.17
CA ASN A 245 -23.33 -0.82 -10.34
C ASN A 245 -22.72 -1.39 -9.04
N ILE A 246 -23.16 -0.96 -7.86
CA ILE A 246 -22.58 -1.40 -6.58
C ILE A 246 -22.70 -2.91 -6.32
N PRO A 247 -23.82 -3.59 -6.63
CA PRO A 247 -23.89 -5.05 -6.49
C PRO A 247 -22.77 -5.79 -7.23
N MET A 248 -22.35 -5.31 -8.40
CA MET A 248 -21.22 -5.86 -9.15
C MET A 248 -19.89 -5.61 -8.44
N ILE A 249 -19.65 -4.39 -7.94
CA ILE A 249 -18.45 -4.07 -7.16
C ILE A 249 -18.35 -4.92 -5.89
N LEU A 250 -19.47 -5.13 -5.19
CA LEU A 250 -19.55 -5.98 -4.01
C LEU A 250 -19.34 -7.47 -4.34
N HIS A 251 -19.88 -7.95 -5.45
CA HIS A 251 -19.64 -9.32 -5.92
C HIS A 251 -18.16 -9.54 -6.20
N VAL A 252 -17.54 -8.64 -6.97
CA VAL A 252 -16.09 -8.67 -7.22
C VAL A 252 -15.34 -8.70 -5.89
N ARG A 253 -15.64 -7.78 -4.97
CA ARG A 253 -14.94 -7.69 -3.69
C ARG A 253 -15.12 -8.95 -2.84
N ASN A 254 -16.31 -9.53 -2.76
CA ASN A 254 -16.58 -10.69 -1.92
C ASN A 254 -15.91 -11.98 -2.42
N ASP A 255 -15.59 -12.04 -3.71
CA ASP A 255 -14.87 -13.15 -4.34
C ASP A 255 -13.34 -13.02 -4.24
N MET A 256 -12.82 -11.94 -3.67
CA MET A 256 -11.38 -11.70 -3.52
C MET A 256 -10.82 -12.34 -2.26
N LYS A 257 -9.60 -12.88 -2.39
CA LYS A 257 -8.73 -13.17 -1.25
C LYS A 257 -8.29 -11.85 -0.60
N THR A 258 -8.13 -11.85 0.72
CA THR A 258 -7.89 -10.63 1.52
C THR A 258 -6.60 -10.73 2.33
N PHE A 259 -5.92 -9.60 2.47
CA PHE A 259 -4.85 -9.42 3.45
C PHE A 259 -5.47 -8.91 4.74
N ASN A 260 -5.24 -9.60 5.85
CA ASN A 260 -5.79 -9.25 7.17
C ASN A 260 -7.29 -8.89 7.15
N ASP A 261 -8.08 -9.68 6.41
CA ASP A 261 -9.54 -9.61 6.23
C ASP A 261 -10.10 -8.36 5.51
N ASP A 262 -9.44 -7.21 5.59
CA ASP A 262 -10.01 -5.92 5.19
C ASP A 262 -9.24 -5.18 4.09
N LYS A 263 -8.17 -5.78 3.57
CA LYS A 263 -7.38 -5.23 2.46
C LYS A 263 -7.43 -6.19 1.28
N VAL A 264 -7.35 -5.62 0.08
CA VAL A 264 -7.28 -6.39 -1.17
C VAL A 264 -6.17 -5.82 -2.05
N ASP A 265 -5.58 -6.67 -2.90
CA ASP A 265 -4.67 -6.21 -3.94
C ASP A 265 -5.44 -5.32 -4.93
N LEU A 266 -4.95 -4.09 -5.14
CA LEU A 266 -5.65 -3.09 -5.95
C LEU A 266 -5.66 -3.46 -7.44
N TYR A 267 -4.62 -4.15 -7.92
CA TYR A 267 -4.57 -4.59 -9.32
C TYR A 267 -5.57 -5.72 -9.58
N ASP A 268 -5.66 -6.72 -8.70
CA ASP A 268 -6.60 -7.82 -8.81
C ASP A 268 -8.05 -7.32 -8.69
N LEU A 269 -8.31 -6.34 -7.83
CA LEU A 269 -9.61 -5.67 -7.75
C LEU A 269 -9.99 -5.09 -9.12
N CYS A 270 -9.11 -4.29 -9.71
CA CYS A 270 -9.36 -3.68 -11.01
C CYS A 270 -9.46 -4.74 -12.13
N ASN A 271 -8.61 -5.75 -12.11
CA ASN A 271 -8.62 -6.84 -13.09
C ASN A 271 -9.95 -7.62 -13.06
N ARG A 272 -10.50 -7.87 -11.87
CA ARG A 272 -11.80 -8.53 -11.73
C ARG A 272 -12.96 -7.65 -12.19
N ILE A 273 -12.91 -6.34 -11.94
CA ILE A 273 -13.88 -5.37 -12.49
C ILE A 273 -13.84 -5.42 -14.03
N VAL A 274 -12.64 -5.34 -14.61
CA VAL A 274 -12.44 -5.37 -16.08
C VAL A 274 -13.01 -6.64 -16.71
N ASN A 275 -12.83 -7.78 -16.07
CA ASN A 275 -13.28 -9.07 -16.58
C ASN A 275 -14.68 -9.49 -16.06
N TYR A 276 -15.38 -8.60 -15.35
CA TYR A 276 -16.71 -8.90 -14.84
C TYR A 276 -17.70 -9.05 -16.00
N SER A 277 -18.38 -10.20 -16.05
CA SER A 277 -19.41 -10.49 -17.04
C SER A 277 -20.76 -10.57 -16.35
N THR A 278 -21.74 -9.81 -16.84
CA THR A 278 -23.13 -9.82 -16.37
C THR A 278 -23.89 -11.10 -16.77
N LEU A 279 -23.22 -12.07 -17.39
CA LEU A 279 -23.79 -13.32 -17.92
C LEU A 279 -23.57 -14.54 -17.00
N LEU A 280 -23.12 -14.36 -15.76
CA LEU A 280 -23.11 -15.44 -14.77
C LEU A 280 -24.50 -15.58 -14.11
N PRO A 281 -24.95 -16.84 -13.86
CA PRO A 281 -26.35 -17.21 -13.67
C PRO A 281 -27.02 -16.66 -12.40
#